data_AF-D7FVX3-F1
#
_entry.id   AF-D7FVX3-F1
#
_cell.length_a   1.000
_cell.length_b   1.000
_cell.length_c   1.000
_cell.angle_alpha   90.00
_cell.angle_beta   90.00
_cell.angle_gamma   90.00
#
_symmetry.space_group_name_H-M   'P 1'
#
loop_
_entity.id
_entity.type
_entity.pdbx_description
1 polymer ?
#
loop_
_entity_poly.entity_id
_entity_poly.type
_entity_poly.pdbx_seq_one_letter_code
_entity_poly.pdbx_strand_id
1 'polypeptide(L)'
;MTRSDAFLATAVALMAAAGSYPSTFASALELTAANCDDLGALPTTLTEDTNLLLDVPTITYGNPDLNWISCDTITTVHVDGPYKFIVTTDMDNYNFQNARFEVKGGADLTFDIEGRFSFNYAESQGTDGGAIYVESGSSATFDVPSKVNFEGNTVEAGYSGGVVYAGGEVVFTGDAVFISNEARSSGDEPAGYGGAVAVGPEGSLEFQGALEFTDNKAQSGGSGGAIANFGSLVFRRKSYFWFNTAAEDANGDGGFGGAIYAGYGSTTEFFRRTIWFYSEAASGGALYNLGEVMLYSNGFIRGNKAVGGAYFSGGPGSSLSYHTAPNLFDNFAFHSNRFRQDEKVC
;
A
#
# COMPACT_ATOMS: atom_id res chain seq x y z
N MET A 1 -14.11 -31.42 -59.29
CA MET A 1 -14.24 -30.09 -58.66
C MET A 1 -15.12 -30.23 -57.44
N THR A 2 -14.52 -30.00 -56.28
CA THR A 2 -14.94 -30.46 -54.95
C THR A 2 -15.69 -29.38 -54.18
N ARG A 3 -16.59 -29.82 -53.29
CA ARG A 3 -17.42 -29.02 -52.39
C ARG A 3 -16.60 -28.18 -51.39
N SER A 4 -16.07 -27.02 -51.78
CA SER A 4 -15.45 -26.06 -50.85
C SER A 4 -16.05 -24.66 -50.85
N ASP A 5 -16.92 -24.31 -51.81
CA ASP A 5 -17.20 -22.88 -52.07
C ASP A 5 -18.56 -22.39 -51.52
N ALA A 6 -19.20 -23.17 -50.65
CA ALA A 6 -20.54 -22.85 -50.11
C ALA A 6 -20.55 -22.41 -48.62
N PHE A 7 -19.40 -22.36 -47.94
CA PHE A 7 -19.34 -21.98 -46.51
C PHE A 7 -18.79 -20.57 -46.23
N LEU A 8 -18.32 -19.86 -47.26
CA LEU A 8 -17.76 -18.50 -47.09
C LEU A 8 -18.76 -17.36 -47.33
N ALA A 9 -19.97 -17.65 -47.82
CA ALA A 9 -20.95 -16.61 -48.17
C ALA A 9 -21.93 -16.25 -47.04
N THR A 10 -21.94 -16.99 -45.92
CA THR A 10 -22.87 -16.75 -44.79
C THR A 10 -22.20 -16.22 -43.53
N ALA A 11 -20.87 -15.99 -43.56
CA ALA A 11 -20.14 -15.35 -42.45
C ALA A 11 -19.97 -13.83 -42.62
N VAL A 12 -20.19 -13.29 -43.83
CA VAL A 12 -20.00 -11.86 -44.13
C VAL A 12 -21.30 -11.04 -43.97
N ALA A 13 -22.46 -11.70 -43.92
CA ALA A 13 -23.75 -11.02 -43.77
C ALA A 13 -24.20 -10.82 -42.30
N LEU A 14 -23.45 -11.32 -41.31
CA LEU A 14 -23.76 -11.14 -39.88
C LEU A 14 -22.83 -10.16 -39.15
N MET A 15 -21.88 -9.52 -39.86
CA MET A 15 -21.04 -8.43 -39.31
C MET A 15 -21.48 -7.03 -39.76
N ALA A 16 -22.48 -6.91 -40.65
CA ALA A 16 -22.96 -5.62 -41.17
C ALA A 16 -24.17 -5.04 -40.40
N ALA A 17 -24.48 -5.58 -39.21
CA ALA A 17 -25.48 -5.04 -38.29
C ALA A 17 -24.90 -4.73 -36.89
N ALA A 18 -23.57 -4.66 -36.78
CA ALA A 18 -22.94 -3.93 -35.68
C ALA A 18 -23.00 -2.45 -36.08
N GLY A 19 -24.07 -1.78 -35.66
CA GLY A 19 -24.21 -0.34 -35.81
C GLY A 19 -22.94 0.31 -35.28
N SER A 20 -22.22 0.99 -36.18
CA SER A 20 -21.16 1.92 -35.85
C SER A 20 -21.80 3.08 -35.07
N TYR A 21 -22.01 2.86 -33.77
CA TYR A 21 -22.20 3.98 -32.86
C TYR A 21 -20.88 4.75 -32.90
N PRO A 22 -20.87 6.03 -33.31
CA PRO A 22 -19.75 6.88 -32.97
C PRO A 22 -19.72 6.89 -31.45
N SER A 23 -18.80 6.14 -30.85
CA SER A 23 -18.45 6.32 -29.45
C SER A 23 -17.75 7.68 -29.39
N THR A 24 -18.55 8.74 -29.39
CA THR A 24 -18.13 10.00 -28.79
C THR A 24 -17.87 9.65 -27.33
N PHE A 25 -16.62 9.29 -27.03
CA PHE A 25 -16.15 9.23 -25.65
C PHE A 25 -16.50 10.59 -25.06
N ALA A 26 -17.35 10.58 -24.03
CA ALA A 26 -17.58 11.78 -23.26
C ALA A 26 -16.20 12.28 -22.80
N SER A 27 -15.92 13.55 -23.04
CA SER A 27 -14.70 14.17 -22.53
C SER A 27 -14.74 14.09 -21.02
N ALA A 28 -13.63 13.67 -20.39
CA ALA A 28 -13.52 13.66 -18.94
C ALA A 28 -13.81 15.05 -18.35
N LEU A 29 -14.38 15.08 -17.14
CA LEU A 29 -14.59 16.30 -16.38
C LEU A 29 -13.22 16.81 -15.89
N GLU A 30 -12.84 18.02 -16.28
CA GLU A 30 -11.61 18.66 -15.82
C GLU A 30 -11.90 19.52 -14.59
N LEU A 31 -11.24 19.20 -13.47
CA LEU A 31 -11.26 19.93 -12.22
C LEU A 31 -9.88 20.50 -11.93
N THR A 32 -9.82 21.55 -11.12
CA THR A 32 -8.55 22.16 -10.70
C THR A 32 -8.58 22.38 -9.21
N ALA A 33 -7.50 22.01 -8.52
CA ALA A 33 -7.29 22.35 -7.11
C ALA A 33 -5.95 23.07 -6.93
N ALA A 34 -6.01 24.26 -6.34
CA ALA A 34 -4.85 25.08 -6.01
C ALA A 34 -4.62 25.15 -4.49
N ASN A 35 -5.64 24.83 -3.69
CA ASN A 35 -5.60 24.91 -2.23
C ASN A 35 -6.53 23.87 -1.57
N CYS A 36 -6.59 23.88 -0.25
CA CYS A 36 -7.37 22.92 0.53
C CYS A 36 -8.89 23.06 0.34
N ASP A 37 -9.40 24.29 0.21
CA ASP A 37 -10.83 24.53 -0.01
C ASP A 37 -11.28 23.92 -1.35
N ASP A 38 -10.43 24.02 -2.38
CA ASP A 38 -10.71 23.41 -3.69
C ASP A 38 -10.81 21.88 -3.58
N LEU A 39 -9.91 21.23 -2.82
CA LEU A 39 -9.98 19.78 -2.58
C LEU A 39 -11.27 19.40 -1.83
N GLY A 40 -11.64 20.17 -0.80
CA GLY A 40 -12.86 19.92 -0.03
C GLY A 40 -14.15 20.18 -0.81
N ALA A 41 -14.07 20.96 -1.90
CA ALA A 41 -15.19 21.26 -2.78
C ALA A 41 -15.38 20.25 -3.93
N LEU A 42 -14.49 19.26 -4.07
CA LEU A 42 -14.60 18.24 -5.10
C LEU A 42 -15.91 17.42 -4.95
N PRO A 43 -16.52 16.96 -6.05
CA PRO A 43 -17.73 16.15 -5.99
C PRO A 43 -17.44 14.83 -5.25
N THR A 44 -18.30 14.48 -4.31
CA THR A 44 -18.13 13.26 -3.50
C THR A 44 -18.44 11.96 -4.25
N THR A 45 -19.20 12.07 -5.35
CA THR A 45 -19.58 10.94 -6.21
C THR A 45 -19.32 11.37 -7.64
N LEU A 46 -18.55 10.56 -8.35
CA LEU A 46 -18.25 10.77 -9.76
C LEU A 46 -19.43 10.31 -10.60
N THR A 47 -19.76 11.09 -11.62
CA THR A 47 -20.80 10.75 -12.61
C THR A 47 -20.21 10.43 -13.98
N GLU A 48 -18.91 10.65 -14.14
CA GLU A 48 -18.10 10.43 -15.33
C GLU A 48 -16.62 10.40 -14.94
N ASP A 49 -15.76 9.98 -15.87
CA ASP A 49 -14.31 10.06 -15.67
C ASP A 49 -13.89 11.50 -15.41
N THR A 50 -13.01 11.69 -14.44
CA THR A 50 -12.62 13.01 -13.93
C THR A 50 -11.10 13.13 -13.89
N ASN A 51 -10.58 14.26 -14.35
CA ASN A 51 -9.18 14.64 -14.23
C ASN A 51 -9.09 15.82 -13.25
N LEU A 52 -8.31 15.67 -12.20
CA LEU A 52 -7.94 16.72 -11.26
C LEU A 52 -6.54 17.22 -11.59
N LEU A 53 -6.46 18.44 -12.12
CA LEU A 53 -5.21 19.16 -12.28
C LEU A 53 -4.84 19.87 -10.97
N LEU A 54 -3.67 19.58 -10.43
CA LEU A 54 -3.13 20.32 -9.29
C LEU A 54 -2.37 21.55 -9.80
N ASP A 55 -3.00 22.72 -9.68
CA ASP A 55 -2.47 24.02 -10.11
C ASP A 55 -2.13 24.88 -8.90
N VAL A 56 -1.13 24.44 -8.14
CA VAL A 56 -0.68 25.20 -6.96
C VAL A 56 0.27 26.30 -7.43
N PRO A 57 -0.05 27.58 -7.16
CA PRO A 57 0.80 28.68 -7.58
C PRO A 57 2.18 28.59 -6.90
N THR A 58 3.24 28.69 -7.70
CA THR A 58 4.62 28.63 -7.20
C THR A 58 4.87 29.77 -6.20
N ILE A 59 5.04 29.43 -4.91
CA ILE A 59 5.28 30.42 -3.86
C ILE A 59 6.73 30.91 -3.95
N THR A 60 6.94 32.18 -4.26
CA THR A 60 8.29 32.76 -4.46
C THR A 60 9.03 33.09 -3.15
N TYR A 61 8.40 32.89 -1.99
CA TYR A 61 8.97 33.22 -0.67
C TYR A 61 9.02 32.00 0.24
N GLY A 62 10.20 31.41 0.42
CA GLY A 62 10.51 30.62 1.63
C GLY A 62 11.05 29.20 1.43
N ASN A 63 10.85 28.56 0.27
CA ASN A 63 11.60 27.41 -0.23
C ASN A 63 11.10 27.14 -1.67
N PRO A 64 11.88 27.39 -2.72
CA PRO A 64 11.42 27.24 -4.10
C PRO A 64 11.10 25.78 -4.49
N ASP A 65 11.44 24.80 -3.64
CA ASP A 65 11.34 23.38 -3.95
C ASP A 65 10.06 22.70 -3.43
N LEU A 66 9.14 23.43 -2.78
CA LEU A 66 7.97 22.83 -2.14
C LEU A 66 6.66 23.45 -2.62
N ASN A 67 6.00 22.77 -3.56
CA ASN A 67 4.58 22.99 -3.85
C ASN A 67 3.76 22.07 -2.96
N TRP A 68 2.77 22.63 -2.25
CA TRP A 68 2.01 21.90 -1.25
C TRP A 68 0.59 22.41 -1.16
N ILE A 69 -0.37 21.49 -1.03
CA ILE A 69 -1.67 21.80 -0.44
C ILE A 69 -1.60 21.38 1.02
N SER A 70 -1.71 22.36 1.91
CA SER A 70 -1.79 22.15 3.35
C SER A 70 -3.19 22.48 3.82
N CYS A 71 -3.82 21.52 4.48
CA CYS A 71 -5.10 21.70 5.14
C CYS A 71 -4.89 21.89 6.65
N ASP A 72 -5.66 22.80 7.26
CA ASP A 72 -5.60 23.05 8.71
C ASP A 72 -6.08 21.84 9.51
N THR A 73 -7.08 21.14 8.99
CA THR A 73 -7.58 19.85 9.46
C THR A 73 -7.59 18.88 8.29
N ILE A 74 -7.78 17.59 8.55
CA ILE A 74 -7.91 16.63 7.45
C ILE A 74 -9.04 17.00 6.50
N THR A 75 -8.70 17.04 5.22
CA THR A 75 -9.64 17.15 4.11
C THR A 75 -9.68 15.82 3.36
N THR A 76 -10.86 15.19 3.37
CA THR A 76 -11.06 13.91 2.67
C THR A 76 -11.64 14.17 1.29
N VAL A 77 -10.93 13.74 0.26
CA VAL A 77 -11.42 13.64 -1.11
C VAL A 77 -12.09 12.28 -1.27
N HIS A 78 -13.38 12.28 -1.56
CA HIS A 78 -14.14 11.06 -1.83
C HIS A 78 -14.14 10.78 -3.33
N VAL A 79 -13.62 9.61 -3.71
CA VAL A 79 -13.58 9.11 -5.08
C VAL A 79 -14.53 7.91 -5.14
N ASP A 80 -15.81 8.16 -5.42
CA ASP A 80 -16.88 7.17 -5.38
C ASP A 80 -17.55 6.98 -6.75
N GLY A 81 -17.87 5.74 -7.08
CA GLY A 81 -18.49 5.31 -8.34
C GLY A 81 -17.51 4.62 -9.30
N PRO A 82 -17.98 3.94 -10.36
CA PRO A 82 -17.15 3.06 -11.19
C PRO A 82 -16.28 3.83 -12.22
N TYR A 83 -15.87 5.06 -11.88
CA TYR A 83 -15.23 6.00 -12.79
C TYR A 83 -13.76 6.19 -12.42
N LYS A 84 -12.99 6.67 -13.41
CA LYS A 84 -11.60 7.01 -13.19
C LYS A 84 -11.45 8.42 -12.63
N PHE A 85 -10.55 8.59 -11.67
CA PHE A 85 -10.12 9.88 -11.13
C PHE A 85 -8.62 10.02 -11.27
N ILE A 86 -8.15 10.86 -12.20
CA ILE A 86 -6.72 11.05 -12.45
C ILE A 86 -6.27 12.35 -11.81
N VAL A 87 -5.26 12.27 -10.95
CA VAL A 87 -4.59 13.42 -10.35
C VAL A 87 -3.30 13.68 -11.11
N THR A 88 -3.17 14.85 -11.72
CA THR A 88 -2.00 15.25 -12.51
C THR A 88 -1.40 16.56 -12.01
N THR A 89 -0.12 16.79 -12.31
CA THR A 89 0.53 18.07 -12.06
C THR A 89 1.75 18.25 -12.97
N ASP A 90 1.98 19.48 -13.43
CA ASP A 90 3.17 19.84 -14.21
C ASP A 90 4.39 20.18 -13.31
N MET A 91 4.25 20.01 -11.99
CA MET A 91 5.28 20.38 -11.02
C MET A 91 6.22 19.22 -10.69
N ASP A 92 7.52 19.52 -10.58
CA ASP A 92 8.56 18.52 -10.28
C ASP A 92 8.48 17.93 -8.85
N ASN A 93 7.86 18.65 -7.91
CA ASN A 93 7.69 18.20 -6.53
C ASN A 93 6.34 18.66 -6.00
N TYR A 94 5.62 17.75 -5.37
CA TYR A 94 4.30 18.02 -4.80
C TYR A 94 4.09 17.32 -3.45
N ASN A 95 3.39 18.01 -2.54
CA ASN A 95 3.08 17.51 -1.21
C ASN A 95 1.60 17.75 -0.83
N PHE A 96 0.95 16.71 -0.33
CA PHE A 96 -0.31 16.83 0.41
C PHE A 96 -0.03 16.79 1.91
N GLN A 97 -0.42 17.85 2.62
CA GLN A 97 -0.44 17.86 4.07
C GLN A 97 -1.89 17.89 4.56
N ASN A 98 -2.24 16.95 5.44
CA ASN A 98 -3.62 16.80 5.93
C ASN A 98 -4.66 16.57 4.82
N ALA A 99 -4.29 15.87 3.75
CA ALA A 99 -5.26 15.40 2.76
C ALA A 99 -5.37 13.88 2.81
N ARG A 100 -6.59 13.37 2.61
CA ARG A 100 -6.90 11.95 2.54
C ARG A 100 -7.71 11.66 1.29
N PHE A 101 -7.49 10.52 0.68
CA PHE A 101 -8.29 10.02 -0.43
C PHE A 101 -9.01 8.73 -0.01
N GLU A 102 -10.34 8.72 -0.12
CA GLU A 102 -11.17 7.53 0.05
C GLU A 102 -11.69 7.07 -1.31
N VAL A 103 -11.28 5.88 -1.75
CA VAL A 103 -11.66 5.31 -3.04
C VAL A 103 -12.67 4.19 -2.80
N LYS A 104 -13.88 4.35 -3.36
CA LYS A 104 -15.07 3.51 -3.08
C LYS A 104 -15.89 3.24 -4.33
N GLY A 105 -16.84 2.31 -4.24
CA GLY A 105 -17.86 2.15 -5.28
C GLY A 105 -17.32 1.67 -6.64
N GLY A 106 -16.15 1.03 -6.65
CA GLY A 106 -15.49 0.57 -7.87
C GLY A 106 -14.66 1.64 -8.58
N ALA A 107 -14.37 2.75 -7.92
CA ALA A 107 -13.57 3.82 -8.49
C ALA A 107 -12.11 3.41 -8.75
N ASP A 108 -11.49 4.08 -9.71
CA ASP A 108 -10.07 3.94 -10.02
C ASP A 108 -9.35 5.29 -9.86
N LEU A 109 -8.62 5.44 -8.75
CA LEU A 109 -7.79 6.61 -8.49
C LEU A 109 -6.40 6.42 -9.10
N THR A 110 -5.93 7.35 -9.92
CA THR A 110 -4.55 7.34 -10.43
C THR A 110 -3.85 8.65 -10.09
N PHE A 111 -2.71 8.59 -9.41
CA PHE A 111 -1.77 9.71 -9.33
C PHE A 111 -0.77 9.57 -10.48
N ASP A 112 -0.91 10.38 -11.52
CA ASP A 112 -0.05 10.43 -12.70
C ASP A 112 0.85 11.67 -12.59
N ILE A 113 1.99 11.49 -11.91
CA ILE A 113 2.89 12.57 -11.50
C ILE A 113 4.32 12.18 -11.85
N GLU A 114 4.93 12.87 -12.81
CA GLU A 114 6.33 12.66 -13.22
C GLU A 114 7.33 13.03 -12.11
N GLY A 115 6.97 14.04 -11.31
CA GLY A 115 7.77 14.59 -10.22
C GLY A 115 7.80 13.72 -8.96
N ARG A 116 8.41 14.23 -7.89
CA ARG A 116 8.32 13.62 -6.56
C ARG A 116 6.99 13.95 -5.93
N PHE A 117 6.44 13.00 -5.21
CA PHE A 117 5.13 13.13 -4.60
C PHE A 117 5.17 12.74 -3.12
N SER A 118 4.42 13.43 -2.27
CA SER A 118 4.41 13.13 -0.84
C SER A 118 3.07 13.35 -0.16
N PHE A 119 2.82 12.54 0.88
CA PHE A 119 1.75 12.74 1.87
C PHE A 119 2.36 12.83 3.24
N ASN A 120 2.15 13.96 3.90
CA ASN A 120 2.76 14.23 5.19
C ASN A 120 1.71 14.59 6.23
N TYR A 121 1.92 14.06 7.44
CA TYR A 121 1.23 14.47 8.66
C TYR A 121 -0.29 14.47 8.56
N ALA A 122 -0.92 13.48 7.92
CA ALA A 122 -2.36 13.32 8.13
C ALA A 122 -2.62 13.19 9.64
N GLU A 123 -3.34 14.17 10.21
CA GLU A 123 -3.74 14.15 11.61
C GLU A 123 -4.37 12.80 11.97
N SER A 124 -4.40 12.47 13.25
CA SER A 124 -4.90 11.16 13.64
C SER A 124 -6.38 10.98 13.28
N GLN A 125 -6.70 9.84 12.65
CA GLN A 125 -8.04 9.54 12.18
C GLN A 125 -8.68 8.39 12.92
N GLY A 126 -9.99 8.52 13.12
CA GLY A 126 -10.88 7.42 13.51
C GLY A 126 -11.35 6.60 12.31
N THR A 127 -10.47 6.30 11.35
CA THR A 127 -10.76 5.49 10.17
C THR A 127 -9.50 4.79 9.66
N ASP A 128 -9.67 3.68 8.92
CA ASP A 128 -8.56 3.01 8.25
C ASP A 128 -7.95 3.89 7.14
N GLY A 129 -6.64 3.78 6.95
CA GLY A 129 -5.90 4.47 5.89
C GLY A 129 -5.77 5.97 6.16
N GLY A 130 -4.71 6.40 6.84
CA GLY A 130 -4.53 7.81 7.22
C GLY A 130 -4.46 8.77 6.03
N ALA A 131 -3.74 8.40 4.97
CA ALA A 131 -3.69 9.17 3.73
C ALA A 131 -4.56 8.55 2.62
N ILE A 132 -4.63 7.22 2.55
CA ILE A 132 -5.25 6.49 1.44
C ILE A 132 -6.07 5.33 1.99
N TYR A 133 -7.35 5.32 1.66
CA TYR A 133 -8.25 4.21 1.91
C TYR A 133 -8.82 3.71 0.58
N VAL A 134 -8.68 2.42 0.30
CA VAL A 134 -9.26 1.79 -0.90
C VAL A 134 -10.19 0.68 -0.47
N GLU A 135 -11.48 0.82 -0.78
CA GLU A 135 -12.50 -0.19 -0.53
C GLU A 135 -12.31 -1.41 -1.45
N SER A 136 -12.79 -2.58 -1.01
CA SER A 136 -12.86 -3.76 -1.87
C SER A 136 -13.57 -3.45 -3.19
N GLY A 137 -13.03 -3.97 -4.29
CA GLY A 137 -13.52 -3.73 -5.64
C GLY A 137 -13.11 -2.40 -6.27
N SER A 138 -12.43 -1.51 -5.54
CA SER A 138 -11.88 -0.25 -6.05
C SER A 138 -10.35 -0.35 -6.22
N SER A 139 -9.73 0.62 -6.90
CA SER A 139 -8.29 0.64 -7.15
C SER A 139 -7.64 2.00 -6.92
N ALA A 140 -6.38 2.00 -6.48
CA ALA A 140 -5.52 3.17 -6.47
C ALA A 140 -4.14 2.86 -7.07
N THR A 141 -3.71 3.66 -8.04
CA THR A 141 -2.40 3.55 -8.67
C THR A 141 -1.57 4.81 -8.44
N PHE A 142 -0.37 4.64 -7.89
CA PHE A 142 0.66 5.67 -7.83
C PHE A 142 1.57 5.51 -9.03
N ASP A 143 1.19 6.13 -10.15
CA ASP A 143 2.03 6.20 -11.34
C ASP A 143 3.02 7.35 -11.23
N VAL A 144 4.00 7.15 -10.35
CA VAL A 144 5.03 8.14 -9.99
C VAL A 144 6.40 7.54 -10.28
N PRO A 145 6.96 7.71 -11.49
CA PRO A 145 8.18 7.03 -11.92
C PRO A 145 9.39 7.34 -11.03
N SER A 146 9.38 8.50 -10.37
CA SER A 146 10.47 8.96 -9.52
C SER A 146 10.42 8.29 -8.13
N LYS A 147 9.62 8.81 -7.20
CA LYS A 147 9.45 8.32 -5.84
C LYS A 147 8.25 8.98 -5.15
N VAL A 148 7.45 8.18 -4.43
CA VAL A 148 6.44 8.67 -3.48
C VAL A 148 6.93 8.54 -2.03
N ASN A 149 6.67 9.57 -1.20
CA ASN A 149 7.02 9.59 0.22
C ASN A 149 5.77 9.71 1.11
N PHE A 150 5.70 8.90 2.16
CA PHE A 150 4.66 8.97 3.17
C PHE A 150 5.30 9.13 4.54
N GLU A 151 5.08 10.28 5.19
CA GLU A 151 5.75 10.60 6.44
C GLU A 151 4.79 11.08 7.53
N GLY A 152 4.93 10.49 8.72
CA GLY A 152 4.25 10.98 9.93
C GLY A 152 2.72 10.86 9.92
N ASN A 153 2.14 10.03 9.05
CA ASN A 153 0.70 9.82 9.00
C ASN A 153 0.28 8.88 10.14
N THR A 154 -0.87 9.18 10.76
CA THR A 154 -1.33 8.45 11.95
C THR A 154 -2.80 8.07 11.83
N VAL A 155 -3.15 6.89 12.32
CA VAL A 155 -4.55 6.49 12.63
C VAL A 155 -4.66 6.14 14.12
N GLU A 156 -5.83 6.32 14.73
CA GLU A 156 -6.09 6.07 16.15
C GLU A 156 -7.11 4.95 16.36
N ALA A 157 -7.50 4.68 17.61
CA ALA A 157 -8.71 3.92 17.96
C ALA A 157 -8.88 2.54 17.28
N GLY A 158 -7.78 1.81 17.07
CA GLY A 158 -7.84 0.45 16.52
C GLY A 158 -7.94 0.38 14.99
N TYR A 159 -7.90 1.53 14.30
CA TYR A 159 -7.86 1.57 12.84
C TYR A 159 -6.50 1.19 12.29
N SER A 160 -6.50 0.64 11.08
CA SER A 160 -5.36 -0.02 10.44
C SER A 160 -4.77 0.80 9.29
N GLY A 161 -3.48 0.63 9.04
CA GLY A 161 -2.77 1.29 7.95
C GLY A 161 -2.59 2.78 8.20
N GLY A 162 -1.61 3.15 9.04
CA GLY A 162 -1.34 4.56 9.39
C GLY A 162 -1.21 5.50 8.20
N VAL A 163 -0.87 4.96 7.02
CA VAL A 163 -0.91 5.64 5.72
C VAL A 163 -1.97 5.04 4.80
N VAL A 164 -1.81 3.74 4.49
CA VAL A 164 -2.56 3.06 3.43
C VAL A 164 -3.34 1.91 4.01
N TYR A 165 -4.64 1.90 3.76
CA TYR A 165 -5.46 0.70 3.88
C TYR A 165 -5.89 0.23 2.49
N ALA A 166 -5.37 -0.93 2.08
CA ALA A 166 -5.68 -1.58 0.82
C ALA A 166 -6.74 -2.67 1.03
N GLY A 167 -8.01 -2.29 1.05
CA GLY A 167 -9.14 -3.23 0.98
C GLY A 167 -9.42 -3.69 -0.46
N GLY A 168 -9.12 -2.86 -1.44
CA GLY A 168 -9.08 -3.17 -2.88
C GLY A 168 -7.65 -3.29 -3.42
N GLU A 169 -7.45 -2.90 -4.68
CA GLU A 169 -6.14 -2.97 -5.35
C GLU A 169 -5.34 -1.68 -5.17
N VAL A 170 -4.08 -1.79 -4.74
CA VAL A 170 -3.14 -0.67 -4.68
C VAL A 170 -1.84 -1.01 -5.39
N VAL A 171 -1.38 -0.14 -6.29
CA VAL A 171 -0.14 -0.34 -7.05
C VAL A 171 0.77 0.88 -6.97
N PHE A 172 2.05 0.64 -6.69
CA PHE A 172 3.11 1.64 -6.79
C PHE A 172 4.02 1.30 -7.97
N THR A 173 4.02 2.11 -9.03
CA THR A 173 4.82 1.83 -10.24
C THR A 173 6.30 2.17 -10.05
N GLY A 174 6.58 3.29 -9.36
CA GLY A 174 7.92 3.74 -8.99
C GLY A 174 8.33 3.39 -7.55
N ASP A 175 9.38 4.06 -7.08
CA ASP A 175 9.91 3.85 -5.73
C ASP A 175 8.96 4.42 -4.66
N ALA A 176 8.90 3.79 -3.49
CA ALA A 176 8.08 4.26 -2.37
C ALA A 176 8.83 4.25 -1.05
N VAL A 177 8.54 5.24 -0.19
CA VAL A 177 9.18 5.40 1.12
C VAL A 177 8.12 5.72 2.17
N PHE A 178 8.17 5.00 3.29
CA PHE A 178 7.25 5.13 4.42
C PHE A 178 8.06 5.37 5.71
N ILE A 179 7.95 6.58 6.27
CA ILE A 179 8.75 7.02 7.42
C ILE A 179 7.85 7.41 8.59
N SER A 180 8.10 6.84 9.77
CA SER A 180 7.48 7.25 11.03
C SER A 180 5.96 7.34 10.99
N ASN A 181 5.31 6.41 10.28
CA ASN A 181 3.85 6.31 10.25
C ASN A 181 3.36 5.38 11.37
N GLU A 182 2.19 5.66 11.91
CA GLU A 182 1.71 4.98 13.11
C GLU A 182 0.24 4.54 13.05
N ALA A 183 -0.02 3.33 13.53
CA ALA A 183 -1.35 2.88 13.93
C ALA A 183 -1.40 2.84 15.47
N ARG A 184 -2.28 3.67 16.06
CA ARG A 184 -2.38 3.88 17.50
C ARG A 184 -3.65 3.25 18.08
N SER A 185 -3.53 2.91 19.35
CA SER A 185 -4.67 2.60 20.23
C SER A 185 -5.13 3.88 20.92
N SER A 186 -6.42 3.95 21.26
CA SER A 186 -6.93 4.91 22.24
C SER A 186 -7.55 4.18 23.43
N GLY A 187 -6.82 4.13 24.55
CA GLY A 187 -7.30 3.54 25.79
C GLY A 187 -7.20 2.01 25.82
N ASP A 188 -8.33 1.34 26.07
CA ASP A 188 -8.40 -0.11 26.25
C ASP A 188 -8.60 -0.89 24.93
N GLU A 189 -8.80 -0.19 23.81
CA GLU A 189 -8.91 -0.81 22.50
C GLU A 189 -7.51 -1.19 21.99
N PRO A 190 -7.30 -2.39 21.42
CA PRO A 190 -6.03 -2.73 20.79
C PRO A 190 -5.76 -1.76 19.63
N ALA A 191 -4.49 -1.46 19.35
CA ALA A 191 -4.18 -0.68 18.15
C ALA A 191 -4.50 -1.50 16.90
N GLY A 192 -4.73 -0.78 15.79
CA GLY A 192 -4.94 -1.45 14.53
C GLY A 192 -3.67 -2.08 13.97
N TYR A 193 -3.86 -2.70 12.82
CA TYR A 193 -2.82 -3.45 12.13
C TYR A 193 -2.05 -2.55 11.18
N GLY A 194 -0.75 -2.80 11.00
CA GLY A 194 0.02 -2.13 9.96
C GLY A 194 0.34 -0.67 10.30
N GLY A 195 1.50 -0.42 10.92
CA GLY A 195 1.87 0.94 11.33
C GLY A 195 1.91 1.94 10.16
N ALA A 196 2.36 1.50 8.98
CA ALA A 196 2.21 2.28 7.75
C ALA A 196 1.10 1.74 6.85
N VAL A 197 1.06 0.42 6.66
CA VAL A 197 0.23 -0.21 5.62
C VAL A 197 -0.53 -1.40 6.18
N ALA A 198 -1.82 -1.46 5.89
CA ALA A 198 -2.64 -2.65 6.11
C ALA A 198 -3.26 -3.11 4.78
N VAL A 199 -3.10 -4.40 4.47
CA VAL A 199 -3.75 -5.04 3.31
C VAL A 199 -4.88 -5.91 3.84
N GLY A 200 -6.11 -5.58 3.45
CA GLY A 200 -7.30 -6.30 3.86
C GLY A 200 -7.42 -7.69 3.20
N PRO A 201 -8.35 -8.55 3.65
CA PRO A 201 -8.47 -9.93 3.17
C PRO A 201 -8.76 -10.07 1.67
N GLU A 202 -9.48 -9.11 1.08
CA GLU A 202 -9.79 -9.06 -0.35
C GLU A 202 -8.84 -8.14 -1.12
N GLY A 203 -7.95 -7.45 -0.40
CA GLY A 203 -7.07 -6.45 -0.96
C GLY A 203 -5.81 -7.02 -1.58
N SER A 204 -5.25 -6.26 -2.51
CA SER A 204 -3.95 -6.51 -3.10
C SER A 204 -3.08 -5.25 -3.04
N LEU A 205 -1.79 -5.46 -2.78
CA LEU A 205 -0.80 -4.39 -2.80
C LEU A 205 0.45 -4.85 -3.55
N GLU A 206 0.82 -4.11 -4.60
CA GLU A 206 2.02 -4.37 -5.38
C GLU A 206 2.97 -3.17 -5.39
N PHE A 207 4.24 -3.42 -5.04
CA PHE A 207 5.34 -2.49 -5.21
C PHE A 207 6.20 -2.91 -6.40
N GLN A 208 6.12 -2.16 -7.49
CA GLN A 208 6.91 -2.41 -8.70
C GLN A 208 8.30 -1.76 -8.64
N GLY A 209 8.45 -0.66 -7.90
CA GLY A 209 9.72 0.01 -7.60
C GLY A 209 10.37 -0.45 -6.29
N ALA A 210 11.52 0.15 -5.97
CA ALA A 210 12.23 -0.08 -4.72
C ALA A 210 11.48 0.55 -3.53
N LEU A 211 11.67 -0.02 -2.36
CA LEU A 211 10.81 0.28 -1.21
C LEU A 211 11.59 0.41 0.09
N GLU A 212 11.23 1.39 0.89
CA GLU A 212 11.78 1.60 2.23
C GLU A 212 10.69 1.84 3.27
N PHE A 213 10.75 1.11 4.38
CA PHE A 213 9.97 1.35 5.58
C PHE A 213 10.91 1.62 6.76
N THR A 214 10.84 2.82 7.31
CA THR A 214 11.71 3.26 8.41
C THR A 214 10.88 3.81 9.58
N ASP A 215 11.11 3.29 10.78
CA ASP A 215 10.52 3.77 12.05
C ASP A 215 8.97 3.77 12.09
N ASN A 216 8.32 2.89 11.33
CA ASN A 216 6.86 2.76 11.39
C ASN A 216 6.45 1.92 12.61
N LYS A 217 5.29 2.25 13.20
CA LYS A 217 4.86 1.68 14.49
C LYS A 217 3.40 1.22 14.49
N ALA A 218 3.16 -0.01 14.90
CA ALA A 218 1.87 -0.48 15.38
C ALA A 218 1.94 -0.51 16.92
N GLN A 219 1.20 0.37 17.59
CA GLN A 219 1.27 0.52 19.05
C GLN A 219 0.40 -0.52 19.79
N SER A 220 0.45 -0.56 21.13
CA SER A 220 -0.46 -1.27 22.05
C SER A 220 -1.29 -2.42 21.46
N GLY A 221 -0.67 -3.59 21.27
CA GLY A 221 -1.33 -4.82 20.80
C GLY A 221 -1.40 -4.97 19.29
N GLY A 222 -0.98 -3.96 18.53
CA GLY A 222 -0.93 -3.95 17.09
C GLY A 222 0.06 -4.98 16.52
N SER A 223 -0.14 -5.35 15.26
CA SER A 223 0.75 -6.27 14.53
C SER A 223 1.17 -5.65 13.21
N GLY A 224 2.38 -5.99 12.73
CA GLY A 224 2.93 -5.46 11.50
C GLY A 224 3.40 -4.02 11.68
N GLY A 225 4.55 -3.81 12.35
CA GLY A 225 5.01 -2.46 12.66
C GLY A 225 5.16 -1.56 11.43
N ALA A 226 5.58 -2.12 10.29
CA ALA A 226 5.43 -1.47 8.99
C ALA A 226 4.17 -1.91 8.27
N ILE A 227 4.03 -3.23 8.04
CA ILE A 227 2.96 -3.80 7.21
C ILE A 227 2.26 -4.91 7.96
N ALA A 228 0.93 -4.88 7.94
CA ALA A 228 0.10 -6.04 8.21
C ALA A 228 -0.60 -6.50 6.93
N ASN A 229 -0.42 -7.76 6.57
CA ASN A 229 -0.98 -8.34 5.36
C ASN A 229 -1.99 -9.43 5.70
N PHE A 230 -3.24 -9.24 5.26
CA PHE A 230 -4.29 -10.26 5.32
C PHE A 230 -4.75 -10.71 3.91
N GLY A 231 -4.24 -10.09 2.85
CA GLY A 231 -4.58 -10.37 1.45
C GLY A 231 -3.34 -10.73 0.63
N SER A 232 -3.16 -10.09 -0.53
CA SER A 232 -2.03 -10.32 -1.44
C SER A 232 -1.03 -9.18 -1.40
N LEU A 233 0.26 -9.49 -1.15
CA LEU A 233 1.33 -8.50 -1.08
C LEU A 233 2.53 -8.90 -1.92
N VAL A 234 2.93 -8.05 -2.86
CA VAL A 234 3.98 -8.36 -3.82
C VAL A 234 5.06 -7.28 -3.86
N PHE A 235 6.31 -7.69 -3.70
CA PHE A 235 7.50 -6.84 -3.82
C PHE A 235 8.32 -7.27 -5.05
N ARG A 236 8.30 -6.46 -6.11
CA ARG A 236 9.02 -6.76 -7.37
C ARG A 236 10.49 -6.36 -7.33
N ARG A 237 10.87 -5.39 -6.50
CA ARG A 237 12.24 -4.85 -6.38
C ARG A 237 12.77 -4.97 -4.97
N LYS A 238 13.91 -4.31 -4.72
CA LYS A 238 14.57 -4.35 -3.42
C LYS A 238 13.68 -3.65 -2.39
N SER A 239 13.53 -4.27 -1.23
CA SER A 239 12.80 -3.68 -0.11
C SER A 239 13.67 -3.66 1.14
N TYR A 240 13.52 -2.59 1.92
CA TYR A 240 14.25 -2.36 3.15
C TYR A 240 13.30 -2.02 4.29
N PHE A 241 13.54 -2.64 5.44
CA PHE A 241 12.78 -2.46 6.66
C PHE A 241 13.75 -2.13 7.79
N TRP A 242 13.65 -0.91 8.33
CA TRP A 242 14.51 -0.38 9.37
C TRP A 242 13.72 0.09 10.57
N PHE A 243 14.06 -0.38 11.77
CA PHE A 243 13.54 0.15 13.04
C PHE A 243 12.01 0.11 13.20
N ASN A 244 11.31 -0.68 12.40
CA ASN A 244 9.86 -0.81 12.52
C ASN A 244 9.50 -1.59 13.80
N THR A 245 8.42 -1.19 14.48
CA THR A 245 8.06 -1.71 15.79
C THR A 245 6.60 -2.14 15.87
N ALA A 246 6.34 -3.34 16.40
CA ALA A 246 5.00 -3.78 16.82
C ALA A 246 5.01 -3.99 18.34
N ALA A 247 4.24 -3.20 19.09
CA ALA A 247 4.24 -3.24 20.54
C ALA A 247 3.14 -4.16 21.10
N GLU A 248 3.42 -4.86 22.20
CA GLU A 248 2.39 -5.53 23.01
C GLU A 248 1.47 -4.48 23.66
N ASP A 249 0.26 -4.89 24.01
CA ASP A 249 -0.63 -4.10 24.86
C ASP A 249 -0.22 -4.22 26.35
N ALA A 250 -1.02 -3.62 27.23
CA ALA A 250 -0.79 -3.67 28.68
C ALA A 250 -0.88 -5.07 29.30
N ASN A 251 -1.53 -6.03 28.61
CA ASN A 251 -1.68 -7.42 29.05
C ASN A 251 -0.58 -8.34 28.50
N GLY A 252 0.28 -7.82 27.62
CA GLY A 252 1.27 -8.62 26.90
C GLY A 252 0.71 -9.33 25.66
N ASP A 253 -0.47 -8.91 25.20
CA ASP A 253 -1.08 -9.43 23.99
C ASP A 253 -0.64 -8.61 22.76
N GLY A 254 -0.57 -9.26 21.59
CA GLY A 254 -0.19 -8.61 20.33
C GLY A 254 1.31 -8.48 20.13
N GLY A 255 1.73 -7.41 19.44
CA GLY A 255 3.15 -7.16 19.15
C GLY A 255 3.76 -8.18 18.19
N PHE A 256 3.03 -8.58 17.15
CA PHE A 256 3.51 -9.57 16.18
C PHE A 256 4.08 -8.91 14.93
N GLY A 257 5.27 -9.34 14.48
CA GLY A 257 5.82 -8.90 13.20
C GLY A 257 6.31 -7.46 13.24
N GLY A 258 7.52 -7.23 13.76
CA GLY A 258 8.02 -5.86 13.97
C GLY A 258 8.15 -5.06 12.68
N ALA A 259 8.54 -5.69 11.58
CA ALA A 259 8.35 -5.11 10.25
C ALA A 259 7.06 -5.62 9.59
N ILE A 260 6.93 -6.93 9.41
CA ILE A 260 5.81 -7.52 8.66
C ILE A 260 5.08 -8.55 9.51
N TYR A 261 3.76 -8.44 9.54
CA TYR A 261 2.85 -9.48 9.98
C TYR A 261 2.08 -10.03 8.77
N ALA A 262 2.26 -11.31 8.46
CA ALA A 262 1.49 -12.01 7.43
C ALA A 262 0.43 -12.89 8.11
N GLY A 263 -0.83 -12.49 8.00
CA GLY A 263 -1.97 -13.15 8.63
C GLY A 263 -2.40 -14.44 7.91
N TYR A 264 -3.33 -15.17 8.52
CA TYR A 264 -3.88 -16.40 7.94
C TYR A 264 -4.49 -16.17 6.55
N GLY A 265 -4.20 -17.05 5.60
CA GLY A 265 -4.72 -16.98 4.24
C GLY A 265 -4.06 -15.91 3.35
N SER A 266 -3.18 -15.08 3.89
CA SER A 266 -2.44 -14.08 3.12
C SER A 266 -1.32 -14.71 2.29
N THR A 267 -0.95 -14.03 1.20
CA THR A 267 0.25 -14.33 0.40
C THR A 267 1.18 -13.13 0.38
N THR A 268 2.48 -13.37 0.60
CA THR A 268 3.52 -12.35 0.53
C THR A 268 4.69 -12.83 -0.32
N GLU A 269 5.00 -12.11 -1.40
CA GLU A 269 6.02 -12.50 -2.37
C GLU A 269 7.14 -11.48 -2.49
N PHE A 270 8.39 -11.93 -2.35
CA PHE A 270 9.59 -11.11 -2.58
C PHE A 270 10.39 -11.63 -3.77
N PHE A 271 10.40 -10.87 -4.87
CA PHE A 271 11.10 -11.25 -6.10
C PHE A 271 12.58 -10.87 -6.14
N ARG A 272 12.99 -9.95 -5.26
CA ARG A 272 14.33 -9.39 -5.19
C ARG A 272 14.79 -9.29 -3.74
N ARG A 273 16.00 -8.78 -3.56
CA ARG A 273 16.66 -8.75 -2.26
C ARG A 273 15.86 -7.92 -1.26
N THR A 274 15.54 -8.52 -0.12
CA THR A 274 14.88 -7.84 1.00
C THR A 274 15.81 -7.76 2.21
N ILE A 275 15.80 -6.64 2.91
CA ILE A 275 16.67 -6.42 4.05
C ILE A 275 15.85 -5.96 5.26
N TRP A 276 16.06 -6.61 6.40
CA TRP A 276 15.42 -6.29 7.68
C TRP A 276 16.45 -6.00 8.76
N PHE A 277 16.35 -4.83 9.35
CA PHE A 277 17.28 -4.33 10.34
C PHE A 277 16.56 -3.73 11.53
N TYR A 278 16.95 -4.20 12.72
CA TYR A 278 16.58 -3.55 13.98
C TYR A 278 15.08 -3.36 14.21
N SER A 279 14.24 -4.19 13.58
CA SER A 279 12.81 -4.21 13.89
C SER A 279 12.53 -4.96 15.19
N GLU A 280 11.55 -4.46 15.94
CA GLU A 280 11.23 -4.94 17.29
C GLU A 280 9.77 -5.40 17.40
N ALA A 281 9.57 -6.53 18.07
CA ALA A 281 8.25 -7.11 18.32
C ALA A 281 8.27 -8.05 19.54
N ALA A 282 7.11 -8.47 20.04
CA ALA A 282 6.99 -9.59 20.97
C ALA A 282 7.44 -10.90 20.32
N SER A 283 6.93 -11.17 19.12
CA SER A 283 7.26 -12.33 18.31
C SER A 283 7.46 -11.95 16.85
N GLY A 284 8.52 -12.49 16.23
CA GLY A 284 8.87 -12.19 14.84
C GLY A 284 9.36 -10.75 14.66
N GLY A 285 10.56 -10.44 15.16
CA GLY A 285 11.12 -9.07 15.11
C GLY A 285 11.12 -8.47 13.71
N ALA A 286 11.55 -9.23 12.69
CA ALA A 286 11.41 -8.84 11.29
C ALA A 286 10.07 -9.30 10.70
N LEU A 287 9.74 -10.58 10.85
CA LEU A 287 8.60 -11.19 10.20
C LEU A 287 7.90 -12.18 11.14
N TYR A 288 6.58 -12.05 11.24
CA TYR A 288 5.70 -13.02 11.87
C TYR A 288 4.73 -13.56 10.82
N ASN A 289 4.79 -14.86 10.56
CA ASN A 289 4.10 -15.50 9.44
C ASN A 289 3.09 -16.55 9.90
N LEU A 290 1.82 -16.31 9.58
CA LEU A 290 0.70 -17.23 9.70
C LEU A 290 0.09 -17.60 8.32
N GLY A 291 0.60 -17.00 7.23
CA GLY A 291 0.16 -17.22 5.85
C GLY A 291 1.28 -17.83 4.99
N GLU A 292 1.23 -17.57 3.69
CA GLU A 292 2.25 -18.00 2.75
C GLU A 292 3.23 -16.86 2.45
N VAL A 293 4.52 -17.10 2.72
CA VAL A 293 5.60 -16.18 2.37
C VAL A 293 6.55 -16.87 1.39
N MET A 294 6.79 -16.24 0.25
CA MET A 294 7.67 -16.73 -0.80
C MET A 294 8.85 -15.78 -1.01
N LEU A 295 10.06 -16.33 -0.88
CA LEU A 295 11.32 -15.61 -1.10
C LEU A 295 12.01 -16.15 -2.36
N TYR A 296 11.92 -15.42 -3.47
CA TYR A 296 12.56 -15.78 -4.73
C TYR A 296 14.00 -15.27 -4.84
N SER A 297 14.47 -14.51 -3.86
CA SER A 297 15.82 -13.96 -3.80
C SER A 297 16.37 -13.98 -2.38
N ASN A 298 17.66 -13.65 -2.25
CA ASN A 298 18.33 -13.62 -0.96
C ASN A 298 17.80 -12.48 -0.09
N GLY A 299 17.73 -12.69 1.21
CA GLY A 299 17.43 -11.65 2.19
C GLY A 299 18.57 -11.44 3.18
N PHE A 300 18.51 -10.35 3.95
CA PHE A 300 19.44 -10.12 5.05
C PHE A 300 18.68 -9.67 6.30
N ILE A 301 18.90 -10.35 7.44
CA ILE A 301 18.22 -10.08 8.71
C ILE A 301 19.26 -9.83 9.79
N ARG A 302 19.28 -8.64 10.40
CA ARG A 302 20.22 -8.33 11.49
C ARG A 302 19.61 -7.45 12.57
N GLY A 303 19.90 -7.79 13.82
CA GLY A 303 19.60 -6.93 14.97
C GLY A 303 18.11 -6.81 15.27
N ASN A 304 17.27 -7.64 14.67
CA ASN A 304 15.84 -7.65 14.94
C ASN A 304 15.60 -8.33 16.30
N LYS A 305 14.70 -7.78 17.10
CA LYS A 305 14.52 -8.14 18.50
C LYS A 305 13.10 -8.61 18.74
N ALA A 306 12.97 -9.86 19.17
CA ALA A 306 11.72 -10.40 19.70
C ALA A 306 11.99 -11.64 20.56
N VAL A 307 11.06 -11.96 21.47
CA VAL A 307 11.09 -13.20 22.26
C VAL A 307 11.03 -14.40 21.32
N GLY A 308 10.17 -14.34 20.30
CA GLY A 308 10.07 -15.35 19.23
C GLY A 308 11.23 -15.38 18.24
N GLY A 309 12.23 -14.49 18.37
CA GLY A 309 13.32 -14.35 17.42
C GLY A 309 12.99 -13.43 16.24
N ALA A 310 13.93 -13.25 15.33
CA ALA A 310 13.74 -12.32 14.20
C ALA A 310 12.67 -12.79 13.22
N TYR A 311 12.43 -14.09 13.15
CA TYR A 311 11.40 -14.70 12.32
C TYR A 311 10.59 -15.69 13.14
N PHE A 312 9.27 -15.65 12.98
CA PHE A 312 8.34 -16.64 13.49
C PHE A 312 7.46 -17.15 12.35
N SER A 313 7.30 -18.47 12.25
CA SER A 313 6.26 -19.12 11.43
C SER A 313 5.47 -20.06 12.33
N GLY A 314 4.15 -19.99 12.27
CA GLY A 314 3.32 -20.94 12.98
C GLY A 314 1.88 -20.93 12.51
N GLY A 315 1.14 -21.97 12.89
CA GLY A 315 -0.29 -22.07 12.62
C GLY A 315 -0.66 -22.79 11.32
N PRO A 316 -1.93 -23.19 11.18
CA PRO A 316 -2.43 -23.93 10.02
C PRO A 316 -2.28 -23.11 8.74
N GLY A 317 -1.70 -23.71 7.70
CA GLY A 317 -1.53 -23.06 6.40
C GLY A 317 -0.33 -22.11 6.31
N SER A 318 0.42 -21.90 7.39
CA SER A 318 1.65 -21.11 7.31
C SER A 318 2.72 -21.86 6.50
N SER A 319 3.30 -21.19 5.52
CA SER A 319 4.41 -21.71 4.73
C SER A 319 5.46 -20.63 4.49
N LEU A 320 6.73 -21.04 4.52
CA LEU A 320 7.84 -20.21 4.07
C LEU A 320 8.61 -20.98 3.01
N SER A 321 8.51 -20.51 1.78
CA SER A 321 9.11 -21.16 0.62
C SER A 321 10.28 -20.32 0.09
N TYR A 322 11.41 -20.97 -0.14
CA TYR A 322 12.60 -20.36 -0.73
C TYR A 322 12.79 -20.89 -2.15
N HIS A 323 12.72 -20.00 -3.13
CA HIS A 323 12.83 -20.34 -4.56
C HIS A 323 14.16 -19.86 -5.15
N THR A 324 15.23 -19.88 -4.37
CA THR A 324 16.57 -19.53 -4.84
C THR A 324 17.23 -20.70 -5.56
N ALA A 325 17.97 -20.43 -6.64
CA ALA A 325 18.84 -21.42 -7.26
C ALA A 325 19.79 -22.06 -6.21
N PRO A 326 20.11 -23.36 -6.30
CA PRO A 326 20.65 -24.19 -5.21
C PRO A 326 22.02 -23.80 -4.60
N ASN A 327 22.65 -22.70 -5.02
CA ASN A 327 24.00 -22.29 -4.59
C ASN A 327 24.04 -21.05 -3.67
N LEU A 328 22.92 -20.67 -3.03
CA LEU A 328 22.80 -19.42 -2.27
C LEU A 328 22.38 -19.57 -0.80
N PHE A 329 22.39 -20.80 -0.27
CA PHE A 329 22.03 -21.08 1.13
C PHE A 329 22.98 -20.48 2.20
N ASP A 330 24.08 -19.84 1.80
CA ASP A 330 24.99 -19.12 2.72
C ASP A 330 24.50 -17.71 3.14
N ASN A 331 23.40 -17.17 2.57
CA ASN A 331 23.16 -15.71 2.62
C ASN A 331 21.98 -15.19 3.42
N PHE A 332 21.14 -16.03 4.05
CA PHE A 332 20.38 -15.54 5.21
C PHE A 332 21.33 -15.51 6.41
N ALA A 333 22.15 -14.47 6.44
CA ALA A 333 23.15 -14.30 7.47
C ALA A 333 22.48 -13.80 8.76
N PHE A 334 21.96 -14.72 9.55
CA PHE A 334 21.36 -14.45 10.86
C PHE A 334 22.43 -14.05 11.87
N HIS A 335 22.82 -12.77 11.84
CA HIS A 335 23.74 -12.25 12.83
C HIS A 335 22.95 -11.80 14.07
N SER A 336 23.10 -12.55 15.17
CA SER A 336 22.50 -12.29 16.49
C SER A 336 20.99 -12.52 16.63
N ASN A 337 20.37 -13.30 15.74
CA ASN A 337 18.94 -13.62 15.83
C ASN A 337 18.71 -15.04 16.35
N ARG A 338 17.63 -15.25 17.12
CA ARG A 338 17.09 -16.58 17.42
C ARG A 338 16.02 -16.93 16.37
N PHE A 339 15.85 -18.22 16.08
CA PHE A 339 14.79 -18.74 15.23
C PHE A 339 13.94 -19.70 16.05
N ARG A 340 12.62 -19.60 15.93
CA ARG A 340 11.68 -20.55 16.51
C ARG A 340 10.70 -20.97 15.40
N GLN A 341 10.85 -22.21 14.95
CA GLN A 341 9.84 -22.89 14.15
C GLN A 341 9.21 -23.92 15.08
N ASP A 342 7.94 -23.73 15.40
CA ASP A 342 7.21 -24.73 16.18
C ASP A 342 6.88 -25.89 15.23
N GLU A 343 7.72 -26.93 15.27
CA GLU A 343 7.50 -28.21 14.56
C GLU A 343 6.30 -28.96 15.16
N LYS A 344 5.08 -28.55 14.85
CA LYS A 344 3.87 -29.36 15.05
C LYS A 344 2.91 -29.21 13.89
N VAL A 345 3.15 -29.96 12.83
CA VAL A 345 2.14 -30.32 11.82
C VAL A 345 2.33 -31.81 11.47
N CYS A 346 1.43 -32.65 11.98
CA CYS A 346 1.01 -33.89 11.34
C CYS A 346 -0.44 -33.68 10.88
#